data_AF-A0A9Q1UVU4-F1
#
_entry.id   AF-A0A9Q1UVU4-F1
#
_cell.length_a   1.000
_cell.length_b   1.000
_cell.length_c   1.000
_cell.angle_alpha   90.00
_cell.angle_beta   90.00
_cell.angle_gamma   90.00
#
_symmetry.space_group_name_H-M   'P 1'
#
loop_
_entity.id
_entity.type
_entity.pdbx_description
1 polymer ?
#
loop_
_entity_poly.entity_id
_entity_poly.type
_entity_poly.pdbx_seq_one_letter_code
_entity_poly.pdbx_strand_id
1 'polypeptide(L)'
;MNFVEIVNDVSSSIRFEVDYLIKGEVIEEVTPYFPQNMIKRIEIPYDAKSINVMVWVLLPNGHDKEFFKDAFGKSEQRCYIAQGTATKATCKKVKCSSLPSVDDVYATNKSDSSIYLESIYIIDGVGYKDTTSAIKVGRGGTLVVPRNAGKVQLKIYMLDKRSTGESWSVIYKKSYSHPFKVCLDVSGTLKKPVVKQVSCSQGDNNGPNPPEDSQCKCCCCCCCKCCKCCNITCNPNQTMNN
;
A
#
# COMPACT_ATOMS: atom_id res chain seq x y z
N MET A 1 20.35 -8.40 -2.81
CA MET A 1 20.18 -8.66 -4.25
C MET A 1 19.70 -7.39 -4.95
N ASN A 2 19.81 -7.34 -6.27
CA ASN A 2 19.05 -6.40 -7.10
C ASN A 2 17.84 -7.12 -7.70
N PHE A 3 17.04 -6.46 -8.55
CA PHE A 3 15.87 -7.10 -9.13
C PHE A 3 15.42 -6.47 -10.44
N VAL A 4 14.66 -7.25 -11.21
CA VAL A 4 13.78 -6.78 -12.28
C VAL A 4 12.34 -6.93 -11.82
N GLU A 5 11.55 -5.87 -11.93
CA GLU A 5 10.15 -5.84 -11.52
C GLU A 5 9.27 -5.26 -12.63
N ILE A 6 8.19 -5.97 -12.97
CA ILE A 6 7.29 -5.57 -14.05
C ILE A 6 5.86 -5.53 -13.55
N VAL A 7 5.23 -4.37 -13.77
CA VAL A 7 3.82 -4.14 -13.57
C VAL A 7 3.06 -4.50 -14.84
N ASN A 8 2.04 -5.35 -14.72
CA ASN A 8 1.13 -5.66 -15.82
C ASN A 8 -0.13 -4.78 -15.76
N ASP A 9 -0.19 -3.76 -16.59
CA ASP A 9 -1.37 -2.96 -16.90
C ASP A 9 -1.84 -3.20 -18.36
N VAL A 10 -1.43 -4.33 -18.95
CA VAL A 10 -1.97 -4.83 -20.22
C VAL A 10 -3.29 -5.53 -19.95
N SER A 11 -4.27 -5.39 -20.83
CA SER A 11 -5.58 -6.06 -20.71
C SER A 11 -5.55 -7.60 -20.89
N SER A 12 -4.38 -8.23 -20.75
CA SER A 12 -4.15 -9.67 -20.88
C SER A 12 -3.08 -10.13 -19.89
N SER A 13 -2.91 -11.44 -19.74
CA SER A 13 -1.80 -12.00 -18.95
C SER A 13 -0.48 -11.79 -19.68
N ILE A 14 0.56 -11.46 -18.91
CA ILE A 14 1.94 -11.39 -19.40
C ILE A 14 2.82 -12.34 -18.59
N ARG A 15 3.98 -12.68 -19.14
CA ARG A 15 5.11 -13.26 -18.40
C ARG A 15 6.38 -12.52 -18.80
N PHE A 16 7.40 -12.56 -17.95
CA PHE A 16 8.72 -12.11 -18.33
C PHE A 16 9.79 -13.08 -17.88
N GLU A 17 10.94 -12.93 -18.51
CA GLU A 17 12.13 -13.73 -18.36
C GLU A 17 13.30 -12.80 -18.16
N VAL A 18 14.23 -13.22 -17.32
CA VAL A 18 15.48 -12.54 -17.09
C VAL A 18 16.60 -13.55 -17.26
N ASP A 19 17.40 -13.35 -18.29
CA ASP A 19 18.63 -14.10 -18.51
C ASP A 19 19.79 -13.31 -17.96
N TYR A 20 20.71 -13.97 -17.26
CA TYR A 20 21.92 -13.32 -16.78
C TYR A 20 23.08 -14.30 -16.65
N LEU A 21 24.31 -13.78 -16.69
CA LEU A 21 25.54 -14.55 -16.52
C LEU A 21 26.03 -14.52 -15.07
N ILE A 22 26.27 -15.69 -14.48
CA ILE A 22 27.03 -15.86 -13.23
C ILE A 22 28.21 -16.77 -13.50
N LYS A 23 29.42 -16.30 -13.22
CA LYS A 23 30.68 -17.07 -13.40
C LYS A 23 30.83 -17.71 -14.80
N GLY A 24 30.21 -17.12 -15.83
CA GLY A 24 30.25 -17.61 -17.21
C GLY A 24 29.08 -18.53 -17.60
N GLU A 25 28.23 -18.93 -16.66
CA GLU A 25 27.02 -19.72 -16.91
C GLU A 25 25.81 -18.80 -17.12
N VAL A 26 24.97 -19.14 -18.09
CA VAL A 26 23.69 -18.47 -18.33
C VAL A 26 22.65 -19.06 -17.38
N ILE A 27 22.04 -18.19 -16.59
CA ILE A 27 20.90 -18.49 -15.74
C ILE A 27 19.68 -17.83 -16.38
N GLU A 28 18.61 -18.60 -16.54
CA GLU A 28 17.31 -18.16 -17.05
C GLU A 28 16.29 -18.26 -15.91
N GLU A 29 15.64 -17.14 -15.59
CA GLU A 29 14.53 -17.11 -14.65
C GLU A 29 13.27 -16.61 -15.35
N VAL A 30 12.17 -17.37 -15.23
CA VAL A 30 10.90 -17.08 -15.91
C VAL A 30 9.78 -16.97 -14.88
N THR A 31 8.97 -15.92 -14.98
CA THR A 31 7.76 -15.80 -14.17
C THR A 31 6.61 -16.62 -14.77
N PRO A 32 5.71 -17.19 -13.95
CA PRO A 32 4.43 -17.67 -14.47
C PRO A 32 3.61 -16.50 -15.06
N TYR A 33 2.65 -16.82 -15.92
CA TYR A 33 1.69 -15.83 -16.40
C TYR A 33 0.97 -15.13 -15.25
N PHE A 34 1.00 -13.80 -15.27
CA PHE A 34 0.28 -12.97 -14.31
C PHE A 34 -0.69 -12.03 -15.02
N PRO A 35 -1.96 -11.97 -14.55
CA PRO A 35 -3.01 -11.17 -15.16
C PRO A 35 -2.77 -9.66 -15.01
N GLN A 36 -3.61 -8.87 -15.68
CA GLN A 36 -3.66 -7.43 -15.47
C GLN A 36 -3.78 -7.09 -13.98
N ASN A 37 -3.18 -5.96 -13.59
CA ASN A 37 -3.16 -5.41 -12.24
C ASN A 37 -2.37 -6.25 -11.26
N MET A 38 -1.35 -6.96 -11.74
CA MET A 38 -0.37 -7.67 -10.92
C MET A 38 1.04 -7.21 -11.24
N ILE A 39 1.93 -7.42 -10.28
CA ILE A 39 3.36 -7.19 -10.40
C ILE A 39 4.08 -8.49 -10.08
N LYS A 40 5.15 -8.77 -10.82
CA LYS A 40 6.07 -9.87 -10.53
C LYS A 40 7.50 -9.34 -10.54
N ARG A 41 8.34 -10.02 -9.78
CA ARG A 41 9.74 -9.69 -9.58
C ARG A 41 10.59 -10.93 -9.76
N ILE A 42 11.74 -10.76 -10.41
CA ILE A 42 12.86 -11.69 -10.38
C ILE A 42 14.01 -11.02 -9.64
N GLU A 43 14.54 -11.69 -8.62
CA GLU A 43 15.71 -11.22 -7.87
C GLU A 43 16.97 -11.56 -8.67
N ILE A 44 17.90 -10.61 -8.78
CA ILE A 44 19.13 -10.76 -9.54
C ILE A 44 20.31 -10.73 -8.55
N PRO A 45 21.18 -11.76 -8.56
CA PRO A 45 22.41 -11.77 -7.78
C PRO A 45 23.33 -10.58 -8.09
N TYR A 46 24.11 -10.12 -7.12
CA TYR A 46 24.92 -8.90 -7.28
C TYR A 46 26.07 -9.06 -8.28
N ASP A 47 26.56 -10.27 -8.45
CA ASP A 47 27.65 -10.64 -9.37
C ASP A 47 27.16 -10.96 -10.79
N ALA A 48 25.84 -10.93 -11.03
CA ALA A 48 25.25 -11.16 -12.33
C ALA A 48 25.66 -10.08 -13.36
N LYS A 49 25.92 -10.52 -14.60
CA LYS A 49 26.33 -9.68 -15.74
C LYS A 49 25.52 -10.02 -16.98
N SER A 50 25.58 -9.15 -17.98
CA SER A 50 24.93 -9.36 -19.29
C SER A 50 23.46 -9.76 -19.15
N ILE A 51 22.68 -8.93 -18.48
CA ILE A 51 21.29 -9.20 -18.15
C ILE A 51 20.39 -8.84 -19.34
N ASN A 52 19.52 -9.76 -19.75
CA ASN A 52 18.48 -9.52 -20.75
C ASN A 52 17.12 -9.70 -20.10
N VAL A 53 16.19 -8.81 -20.40
CA VAL A 53 14.80 -8.88 -19.95
C VAL A 53 13.92 -8.98 -21.17
N MET A 54 13.07 -9.99 -21.21
CA MET A 54 12.12 -10.22 -22.31
C MET A 54 10.72 -10.37 -21.72
N VAL A 55 9.72 -9.80 -22.40
CA VAL A 55 8.33 -9.80 -21.91
C VAL A 55 7.41 -10.26 -23.03
N TRP A 56 6.57 -11.23 -22.70
CA TRP A 56 5.58 -11.81 -23.59
C TRP A 56 4.18 -11.55 -23.08
N VAL A 57 3.27 -11.34 -24.02
CA VAL A 57 1.84 -11.25 -23.76
C VAL A 57 1.15 -12.50 -24.31
N LEU A 58 0.19 -13.03 -23.55
CA LEU A 58 -0.68 -14.10 -24.00
C LEU A 58 -1.76 -13.50 -24.92
N LEU A 59 -1.75 -13.88 -26.18
CA LEU A 59 -2.75 -13.45 -27.17
C LEU A 59 -4.06 -14.22 -27.00
N PRO A 60 -5.21 -13.69 -27.48
CA PRO A 60 -6.50 -14.37 -27.39
C PRO A 60 -6.56 -15.73 -28.09
N ASN A 61 -5.68 -15.97 -29.06
CA ASN A 61 -5.53 -17.26 -29.75
C ASN A 61 -4.69 -18.28 -28.96
N GLY A 62 -4.27 -17.95 -27.74
CA GLY A 62 -3.45 -18.81 -26.88
C GLY A 62 -1.95 -18.78 -27.17
N HIS A 63 -1.49 -17.98 -28.13
CA HIS A 63 -0.07 -17.87 -28.47
C HIS A 63 0.63 -16.75 -27.71
N ASP A 64 1.93 -16.94 -27.48
CA ASP A 64 2.81 -15.93 -26.91
C ASP A 64 3.28 -14.95 -28.00
N LYS A 65 3.35 -13.67 -27.65
CA LYS A 65 4.04 -12.66 -28.46
C LYS A 65 4.98 -11.86 -27.59
N GLU A 66 6.27 -11.88 -27.93
CA GLU A 66 7.22 -10.94 -27.36
C GLU A 66 6.84 -9.52 -27.80
N PHE A 67 6.76 -8.58 -26.85
CA PHE A 67 6.46 -7.18 -27.14
C PHE A 67 7.45 -6.21 -26.51
N PHE A 68 8.41 -6.70 -25.73
CA PHE A 68 9.44 -5.88 -25.13
C PHE A 68 10.72 -6.68 -24.86
N LYS A 69 11.85 -5.99 -25.07
CA LYS A 69 13.18 -6.46 -24.71
C LYS A 69 14.01 -5.28 -24.18
N ASP A 70 14.76 -5.52 -23.11
CA ASP A 70 15.78 -4.59 -22.58
C ASP A 70 17.04 -5.39 -22.22
N ALA A 71 18.19 -4.72 -22.18
CA ALA A 71 19.45 -5.34 -21.82
C ALA A 71 20.35 -4.38 -21.05
N PHE A 72 21.09 -4.88 -20.07
CA PHE A 72 22.01 -4.09 -19.26
C PHE A 72 23.17 -4.92 -18.71
N GLY A 73 24.34 -4.28 -18.57
CA GLY A 73 25.61 -5.01 -18.39
C GLY A 73 25.91 -5.50 -16.98
N LYS A 74 25.29 -4.93 -15.94
CA LYS A 74 25.59 -5.22 -14.53
C LYS A 74 24.32 -5.33 -13.71
N SER A 75 24.33 -6.14 -12.66
CA SER A 75 23.24 -6.24 -11.70
C SER A 75 22.87 -4.86 -11.13
N GLU A 76 21.64 -4.42 -11.38
CA GLU A 76 21.04 -3.20 -10.85
C GLU A 76 19.52 -3.30 -10.83
N GLN A 77 18.85 -2.45 -10.04
CA GLN A 77 17.39 -2.44 -9.98
C GLN A 77 16.79 -1.89 -11.27
N ARG A 78 15.88 -2.65 -11.89
CA ARG A 78 15.16 -2.25 -13.10
C ARG A 78 13.67 -2.46 -12.93
N CYS A 79 12.89 -1.44 -13.25
CA CYS A 79 11.44 -1.46 -13.09
C CYS A 79 10.75 -1.06 -14.39
N TYR A 80 9.68 -1.76 -14.72
CA TYR A 80 8.93 -1.57 -15.96
C TYR A 80 7.43 -1.55 -15.73
N ILE A 81 6.72 -0.85 -16.61
CA ILE A 81 5.26 -0.89 -16.68
C ILE A 81 4.86 -1.32 -18.09
N ALA A 82 4.19 -2.46 -18.19
CA ALA A 82 3.55 -2.95 -19.40
C ALA A 82 2.12 -2.41 -19.47
N GLN A 83 1.70 -1.83 -20.59
CA GLN A 83 0.38 -1.20 -20.77
C GLN A 83 -0.20 -1.51 -22.15
N GLY A 84 -1.52 -1.38 -22.28
CA GLY A 84 -2.23 -1.50 -23.56
C GLY A 84 -3.13 -2.74 -23.64
N THR A 85 -3.29 -3.29 -24.84
CA THR A 85 -4.10 -4.49 -25.07
C THR A 85 -3.23 -5.68 -25.45
N ALA A 86 -3.79 -6.89 -25.47
CA ALA A 86 -3.07 -8.10 -25.90
C ALA A 86 -2.35 -7.94 -27.26
N THR A 87 -2.96 -7.22 -28.21
CA THR A 87 -2.43 -7.06 -29.57
C THR A 87 -1.57 -5.81 -29.75
N LYS A 88 -1.68 -4.83 -28.84
CA LYS A 88 -0.98 -3.53 -28.87
C LYS A 88 -0.33 -3.23 -27.52
N ALA A 89 0.31 -4.23 -26.93
CA ALA A 89 1.03 -4.08 -25.67
C ALA A 89 2.31 -3.27 -25.89
N THR A 90 2.63 -2.42 -24.93
CA THR A 90 3.88 -1.67 -24.86
C THR A 90 4.46 -1.82 -23.46
N CYS A 91 5.78 -1.76 -23.33
CA CYS A 91 6.42 -1.76 -22.01
C CYS A 91 7.46 -0.64 -21.96
N LYS A 92 7.53 0.06 -20.84
CA LYS A 92 8.47 1.17 -20.64
C LYS A 92 9.19 1.02 -19.31
N LYS A 93 10.49 1.33 -19.34
CA LYS A 93 11.29 1.46 -18.13
C LYS A 93 10.82 2.69 -17.33
N VAL A 94 10.70 2.55 -16.02
CA VAL A 94 10.37 3.62 -15.08
C VAL A 94 11.40 3.68 -13.96
N LYS A 95 11.37 4.76 -13.15
CA LYS A 95 12.16 4.80 -11.93
C LYS A 95 11.57 3.80 -10.93
N CYS A 96 12.38 2.94 -10.32
CA CYS A 96 11.86 2.03 -9.29
C CYS A 96 11.24 2.79 -8.11
N SER A 97 11.74 3.98 -7.79
CA SER A 97 11.17 4.87 -6.77
C SER A 97 9.80 5.44 -7.13
N SER A 98 9.39 5.42 -8.41
CA SER A 98 8.01 5.79 -8.78
C SER A 98 7.02 4.66 -8.59
N LEU A 99 7.49 3.44 -8.33
CA LEU A 99 6.64 2.34 -7.89
C LEU A 99 6.50 2.42 -6.36
N PRO A 100 5.29 2.47 -5.81
CA PRO A 100 5.05 2.45 -4.35
C PRO A 100 5.80 1.29 -3.67
N SER A 101 6.63 1.58 -2.66
CA SER A 101 7.44 0.58 -1.93
C SER A 101 6.60 -0.42 -1.14
N VAL A 102 5.40 0.00 -0.78
CA VAL A 102 4.28 -0.79 -0.26
C VAL A 102 3.03 -0.29 -0.97
N ASP A 103 2.10 -1.18 -1.28
CA ASP A 103 0.78 -0.75 -1.73
C ASP A 103 -0.04 -0.45 -0.48
N ASP A 104 -0.38 0.83 -0.28
CA ASP A 104 -1.11 1.26 0.90
C ASP A 104 -2.34 2.12 0.55
N VAL A 105 -3.36 1.97 1.38
CA VAL A 105 -4.53 2.83 1.38
C VAL A 105 -4.56 3.58 2.71
N TYR A 106 -4.43 4.90 2.64
CA TYR A 106 -4.66 5.76 3.79
C TYR A 106 -6.01 6.46 3.64
N ALA A 107 -6.84 6.43 4.68
CA ALA A 107 -8.10 7.15 4.70
C ALA A 107 -8.20 8.07 5.91
N THR A 108 -8.54 9.33 5.68
CA THR A 108 -8.91 10.28 6.73
C THR A 108 -10.42 10.30 6.88
N ASN A 109 -10.90 10.01 8.09
CA ASN A 109 -12.32 10.04 8.41
C ASN A 109 -12.75 11.45 8.85
N LYS A 110 -13.42 12.15 7.94
CA LYS A 110 -14.09 13.45 8.15
C LYS A 110 -15.62 13.31 8.13
N SER A 111 -16.13 12.09 8.26
CA SER A 111 -17.57 11.80 8.24
C SER A 111 -18.19 11.97 9.63
N ASP A 112 -19.50 11.78 9.72
CA ASP A 112 -20.22 11.84 11.00
C ASP A 112 -20.10 10.55 11.83
N SER A 113 -19.51 9.46 11.31
CA SER A 113 -19.45 8.16 11.96
C SER A 113 -18.08 7.48 11.81
N SER A 114 -17.84 6.41 12.56
CA SER A 114 -16.62 5.61 12.40
C SER A 114 -16.64 4.88 11.05
N ILE A 115 -15.46 4.68 10.46
CA ILE A 115 -15.26 3.93 9.22
C ILE A 115 -14.24 2.81 9.43
N TYR A 116 -14.19 1.81 8.55
CA TYR A 116 -13.01 0.95 8.40
C TYR A 116 -12.77 0.62 6.94
N LEU A 117 -11.54 0.23 6.62
CA LEU A 117 -11.13 -0.16 5.27
C LEU A 117 -11.04 -1.69 5.18
N GLU A 118 -11.44 -2.24 4.04
CA GLU A 118 -11.29 -3.66 3.70
C GLU A 118 -10.63 -3.75 2.32
N SER A 119 -9.58 -4.57 2.21
CA SER A 119 -9.01 -4.98 0.93
C SER A 119 -9.33 -6.46 0.72
N ILE A 120 -9.79 -6.79 -0.48
CA ILE A 120 -9.91 -8.17 -0.96
C ILE A 120 -9.00 -8.32 -2.15
N TYR A 121 -8.17 -9.35 -2.17
CA TYR A 121 -7.16 -9.53 -3.20
C TYR A 121 -6.76 -10.98 -3.40
N ILE A 122 -5.98 -11.26 -4.46
CA ILE A 122 -5.50 -12.60 -4.80
C ILE A 122 -3.98 -12.63 -4.81
N ILE A 123 -3.36 -13.60 -4.15
CA ILE A 123 -1.94 -13.94 -4.31
C ILE A 123 -1.87 -15.39 -4.79
N ASP A 124 -1.23 -15.61 -5.94
CA ASP A 124 -1.01 -16.94 -6.53
C ASP A 124 -2.27 -17.82 -6.58
N GLY A 125 -3.40 -17.20 -6.97
CA GLY A 125 -4.70 -17.87 -7.10
C GLY A 125 -5.51 -17.98 -5.81
N VAL A 126 -4.91 -17.69 -4.65
CA VAL A 126 -5.56 -17.74 -3.34
C VAL A 126 -6.13 -16.37 -2.98
N GLY A 127 -7.38 -16.33 -2.52
CA GLY A 127 -8.05 -15.10 -2.08
C GLY A 127 -7.74 -14.73 -0.64
N TYR A 128 -7.46 -13.46 -0.39
CA TYR A 128 -7.14 -12.89 0.91
C TYR A 128 -8.04 -11.68 1.21
N LYS A 129 -8.15 -11.36 2.50
CA LYS A 129 -8.91 -10.23 2.99
C LYS A 129 -8.21 -9.62 4.20
N ASP A 130 -7.89 -8.33 4.12
CA ASP A 130 -7.36 -7.55 5.23
C ASP A 130 -8.29 -6.39 5.56
N THR A 131 -8.30 -6.00 6.84
CA THR A 131 -9.12 -4.90 7.35
C THR A 131 -8.35 -4.04 8.31
N THR A 132 -8.66 -2.74 8.36
CA THR A 132 -8.20 -1.87 9.45
C THR A 132 -9.05 -2.04 10.69
N SER A 133 -8.53 -1.60 11.83
CA SER A 133 -9.40 -1.24 12.97
C SER A 133 -10.36 -0.09 12.59
N ALA A 134 -11.40 0.11 13.39
CA ALA A 134 -12.32 1.24 13.23
C ALA A 134 -11.58 2.59 13.36
N ILE A 135 -11.64 3.39 12.31
CA ILE A 135 -11.10 4.73 12.20
C ILE A 135 -12.16 5.71 12.71
N LYS A 136 -11.91 6.29 13.89
CA LYS A 136 -12.81 7.27 14.52
C LYS A 136 -12.86 8.58 13.72
N VAL A 137 -13.93 9.35 13.92
CA VAL A 137 -14.09 10.68 13.33
C VAL A 137 -12.89 11.58 13.67
N GLY A 138 -12.38 12.29 12.67
CA GLY A 138 -11.20 13.16 12.76
C GLY A 138 -9.85 12.43 12.74
N ARG A 139 -9.84 11.09 12.56
CA ARG A 139 -8.61 10.28 12.54
C ARG A 139 -8.34 9.68 11.17
N GLY A 140 -7.10 9.26 10.96
CA GLY A 140 -6.67 8.50 9.80
C GLY A 140 -6.37 7.05 10.14
N GLY A 141 -6.38 6.19 9.12
CA GLY A 141 -5.94 4.80 9.22
C GLY A 141 -5.34 4.30 7.91
N THR A 142 -4.38 3.39 8.03
CA THR A 142 -3.65 2.80 6.91
C THR A 142 -3.99 1.32 6.78
N LEU A 143 -4.27 0.88 5.56
CA LEU A 143 -4.37 -0.52 5.18
C LEU A 143 -3.22 -0.86 4.24
N VAL A 144 -2.34 -1.76 4.67
CA VAL A 144 -1.24 -2.26 3.83
C VAL A 144 -1.78 -3.41 2.99
N VAL A 145 -1.42 -3.41 1.71
CA VAL A 145 -1.74 -4.45 0.74
C VAL A 145 -0.42 -5.06 0.24
N PRO A 146 -0.28 -6.39 0.24
CA PRO A 146 0.92 -7.02 -0.26
C PRO A 146 1.19 -6.66 -1.71
N ARG A 147 2.45 -6.39 -2.05
CA ARG A 147 2.82 -5.89 -3.38
C ARG A 147 2.48 -6.86 -4.51
N ASN A 148 2.60 -8.16 -4.27
CA ASN A 148 2.26 -9.23 -5.22
C ASN A 148 0.76 -9.53 -5.30
N ALA A 149 -0.09 -8.75 -4.62
CA ALA A 149 -1.52 -8.88 -4.71
C ALA A 149 -2.01 -8.58 -6.14
N GLY A 150 -3.06 -9.28 -6.54
CA GLY A 150 -3.78 -9.08 -7.80
C GLY A 150 -5.27 -8.86 -7.56
N LYS A 151 -5.94 -8.27 -8.54
CA LYS A 151 -7.39 -8.01 -8.52
C LYS A 151 -7.86 -7.32 -7.23
N VAL A 152 -7.09 -6.35 -6.71
CA VAL A 152 -7.44 -5.67 -5.47
C VAL A 152 -8.74 -4.91 -5.60
N GLN A 153 -9.63 -5.17 -4.64
CA GLN A 153 -10.84 -4.42 -4.39
C GLN A 153 -10.75 -3.80 -3.01
N LEU A 154 -10.77 -2.46 -2.99
CA LEU A 154 -10.90 -1.69 -1.77
C LEU A 154 -12.38 -1.43 -1.51
N LYS A 155 -12.81 -1.63 -0.26
CA LYS A 155 -14.09 -1.15 0.26
C LYS A 155 -13.88 -0.28 1.48
N ILE A 156 -14.80 0.67 1.67
CA ILE A 156 -14.90 1.45 2.90
C ILE A 156 -16.28 1.20 3.48
N TYR A 157 -16.30 0.88 4.76
CA TYR A 157 -17.51 0.68 5.54
C TYR A 157 -17.69 1.85 6.49
N MET A 158 -18.94 2.23 6.74
CA MET A 158 -19.32 3.24 7.74
C MET A 158 -20.31 2.64 8.73
N LEU A 159 -20.10 2.92 10.01
CA LEU A 159 -20.95 2.42 11.10
C LEU A 159 -22.33 3.09 11.05
N ASP A 160 -23.38 2.28 11.03
CA ASP A 160 -24.77 2.72 11.18
C ASP A 160 -25.12 2.91 12.66
N LYS A 161 -25.11 4.17 13.09
CA LYS A 161 -25.46 4.55 14.47
C LYS A 161 -26.93 4.36 14.83
N ARG A 162 -27.81 4.10 13.84
CA ARG A 162 -29.25 3.92 14.07
C ARG A 162 -29.64 2.46 14.27
N SER A 163 -28.72 1.55 13.97
CA SER A 163 -28.87 0.13 14.23
C SER A 163 -28.76 -0.14 15.73
N THR A 164 -29.58 -1.06 16.25
CA THR A 164 -29.55 -1.51 17.66
C THR A 164 -28.34 -2.40 17.99
N GLY A 165 -27.45 -2.65 17.02
CA GLY A 165 -26.14 -3.26 17.20
C GLY A 165 -25.07 -2.61 16.29
N GLU A 166 -23.83 -3.09 16.37
CA GLU A 166 -22.76 -2.63 15.48
C GLU A 166 -22.98 -3.13 14.05
N SER A 167 -23.67 -2.31 13.24
CA SER A 167 -23.92 -2.60 11.82
C SER A 167 -23.07 -1.69 10.95
N TRP A 168 -22.44 -2.26 9.93
CA TRP A 168 -21.52 -1.57 9.04
C TRP A 168 -22.01 -1.67 7.60
N SER A 169 -22.16 -0.53 6.92
CA SER A 169 -22.59 -0.50 5.52
C SER A 169 -21.45 -0.05 4.60
N VAL A 170 -21.34 -0.70 3.43
CA VAL A 170 -20.39 -0.31 2.39
C VAL A 170 -20.79 1.05 1.81
N ILE A 171 -19.90 2.03 1.90
CA ILE A 171 -20.10 3.37 1.34
C ILE A 171 -19.24 3.63 0.09
N TYR A 172 -18.24 2.79 -0.15
CA TYR A 172 -17.31 2.92 -1.25
C TYR A 172 -16.78 1.56 -1.67
N LYS A 173 -16.62 1.38 -2.98
CA LYS A 173 -16.05 0.18 -3.58
C LYS A 173 -15.29 0.60 -4.83
N LYS A 174 -14.00 0.31 -4.90
CA LYS A 174 -13.19 0.56 -6.09
C LYS A 174 -12.16 -0.54 -6.27
N SER A 175 -12.00 -0.97 -7.52
CA SER A 175 -10.93 -1.88 -7.91
C SER A 175 -9.71 -1.06 -8.32
N TYR A 176 -8.53 -1.52 -7.95
CA TYR A 176 -7.27 -0.86 -8.28
C TYR A 176 -6.37 -1.73 -9.14
N SER A 177 -5.67 -1.06 -10.05
CA SER A 177 -4.53 -1.58 -10.76
C SER A 177 -3.28 -1.45 -9.89
N HIS A 178 -2.52 -2.52 -9.70
CA HIS A 178 -1.24 -2.45 -8.97
C HIS A 178 -0.10 -1.92 -9.81
N PRO A 179 0.97 -1.41 -9.17
CA PRO A 179 1.02 -1.00 -7.76
C PRO A 179 0.31 0.35 -7.58
N PHE A 180 -0.21 0.62 -6.38
CA PHE A 180 -0.92 1.85 -6.09
C PHE A 180 -0.61 2.37 -4.68
N LYS A 181 -0.61 3.69 -4.57
CA LYS A 181 -0.66 4.39 -3.29
C LYS A 181 -1.86 5.33 -3.33
N VAL A 182 -2.80 5.15 -2.41
CA VAL A 182 -4.08 5.85 -2.47
C VAL A 182 -4.38 6.51 -1.14
N CYS A 183 -4.63 7.82 -1.18
CA CYS A 183 -5.08 8.58 -0.03
C CYS A 183 -6.50 9.08 -0.26
N LEU A 184 -7.37 8.86 0.71
CA LEU A 184 -8.80 9.13 0.63
C LEU A 184 -9.25 10.06 1.76
N ASP A 185 -10.09 11.01 1.41
CA ASP A 185 -10.91 11.77 2.35
C ASP A 185 -12.32 11.19 2.33
N VAL A 186 -12.79 10.72 3.48
CA VAL A 186 -14.14 10.17 3.66
C VAL A 186 -14.96 11.15 4.49
N SER A 187 -16.02 11.71 3.93
CA SER A 187 -16.90 12.68 4.59
C SER A 187 -18.38 12.41 4.32
N GLY A 188 -19.26 13.26 4.87
CA GLY A 188 -20.71 13.10 4.75
C GLY A 188 -21.29 12.16 5.79
N THR A 189 -22.43 11.56 5.45
CA THR A 189 -23.21 10.69 6.35
C THR A 189 -23.46 9.34 5.69
N LEU A 190 -23.93 8.34 6.43
CA LEU A 190 -24.24 7.01 5.87
C LEU A 190 -25.19 7.06 4.65
N LYS A 191 -26.16 7.98 4.65
CA LYS A 191 -27.14 8.13 3.55
C LYS A 191 -26.59 8.91 2.35
N LYS A 192 -25.57 9.73 2.58
CA LYS A 192 -24.93 10.58 1.55
C LYS A 192 -23.42 10.61 1.80
N PRO A 193 -22.73 9.47 1.61
CA PRO A 193 -21.28 9.41 1.83
C PRO A 193 -20.56 10.10 0.68
N VAL A 194 -19.42 10.71 0.99
CA VAL A 194 -18.55 11.34 0.01
C VAL A 194 -17.15 10.79 0.22
N VAL A 195 -16.60 10.13 -0.81
CA VAL A 195 -15.21 9.65 -0.79
C VAL A 195 -14.45 10.31 -1.92
N LYS A 196 -13.42 11.08 -1.57
CA LYS A 196 -12.58 11.79 -2.52
C LYS A 196 -11.15 11.25 -2.45
N GLN A 197 -10.58 10.93 -3.61
CA GLN A 197 -9.16 10.65 -3.69
C GLN A 197 -8.39 11.96 -3.66
N VAL A 198 -7.44 12.08 -2.74
CA VAL A 198 -6.59 13.25 -2.54
C VAL A 198 -5.13 12.89 -2.77
N SER A 199 -4.28 13.88 -2.98
CA SER A 199 -2.84 13.65 -3.02
C SER A 199 -2.38 13.07 -1.69
N CYS A 200 -1.60 11.99 -1.74
CA CYS A 200 -0.95 11.50 -0.54
C CYS A 200 0.08 12.52 -0.07
N SER A 201 -0.11 13.06 1.13
CA SER A 201 0.89 13.87 1.81
C SER A 201 2.20 13.07 1.85
N GLN A 202 3.30 13.65 1.41
CA GLN A 202 4.62 13.05 1.63
C GLN A 202 4.92 13.08 3.13
N GLY A 203 4.68 11.96 3.80
CA GLY A 203 5.14 11.69 5.15
C GLY A 203 4.33 12.36 6.26
N ASP A 204 3.38 11.61 6.81
CA ASP A 204 3.14 11.61 8.25
C ASP A 204 3.19 10.15 8.71
N ASN A 205 4.40 9.60 8.81
CA ASN A 205 4.67 8.36 9.54
C ASN A 205 4.53 8.57 11.07
N ASN A 206 3.54 9.35 11.53
CA ASN A 206 3.23 9.56 12.95
C ASN A 206 1.83 10.19 13.10
N GLY A 207 0.78 9.41 12.86
CA GLY A 207 -0.37 9.54 13.77
C GLY A 207 0.16 9.15 15.15
N PRO A 208 -0.03 9.94 16.22
CA PRO A 208 0.58 9.64 17.50
C PRO A 208 0.10 8.25 17.93
N ASN A 209 1.03 7.28 17.95
CA ASN A 209 0.88 6.14 18.83
C ASN A 209 0.56 6.73 20.21
N PRO A 210 -0.52 6.29 20.89
CA PRO A 210 -0.58 6.56 22.32
C PRO A 210 0.76 6.05 22.89
N PRO A 211 1.48 6.83 23.72
CA PRO A 211 2.67 6.31 24.35
C PRO A 211 2.23 5.08 25.16
N GLU A 212 2.64 3.90 24.72
CA GLU A 212 2.85 2.74 25.58
C GLU A 212 4.01 3.09 26.51
N ASP A 213 3.71 3.97 27.47
CA ASP A 213 4.35 4.11 28.78
C ASP A 213 3.82 5.37 29.45
N SER A 214 2.63 5.24 30.02
CA SER A 214 2.31 5.99 31.24
C SER A 214 1.46 5.12 32.15
N GLN A 215 2.10 4.11 32.73
CA GLN A 215 1.68 3.62 34.04
C GLN A 215 1.84 4.77 35.04
N CYS A 216 0.89 5.70 35.07
CA CYS A 216 0.72 6.60 36.19
C CYS A 216 0.00 5.82 37.30
N LYS A 217 0.74 4.91 37.96
CA LYS A 217 0.37 4.43 39.29
C LYS A 217 0.61 5.59 40.26
N CYS A 218 -0.33 6.53 40.34
CA CYS A 218 -0.38 7.46 41.47
C CYS A 218 -0.90 6.68 42.69
N CYS A 219 0.03 5.98 43.33
CA CYS A 219 -0.11 5.53 44.71
C CYS A 219 0.18 6.71 45.65
N CYS A 220 -0.39 6.60 46.84
CA CYS A 220 -0.51 7.63 47.87
C CYS A 220 0.79 8.34 48.30
N CYS A 221 0.56 9.52 48.89
CA CYS A 221 1.33 10.17 49.97
C CYS A 221 2.61 10.97 49.65
N CYS A 222 2.52 12.25 50.04
CA CYS A 222 3.52 13.07 50.73
C CYS A 222 4.95 13.16 50.20
N CYS A 223 5.33 14.40 49.90
CA CYS A 223 6.71 14.89 49.87
C CYS A 223 7.60 14.29 48.76
N CYS A 224 7.54 14.86 47.56
CA CYS A 224 8.79 15.26 46.86
C CYS A 224 8.52 16.11 45.61
N LYS A 225 9.31 17.17 45.52
CA LYS A 225 9.48 18.05 44.36
C LYS A 225 10.04 17.22 43.21
N CYS A 226 9.30 17.11 42.09
CA CYS A 226 9.76 16.96 40.70
C CYS A 226 8.71 16.23 39.85
N CYS A 227 7.59 16.89 39.52
CA CYS A 227 6.71 16.47 38.44
C CYS A 227 6.80 17.48 37.28
N LYS A 228 7.44 17.09 36.18
CA LYS A 228 7.42 17.81 34.89
C LYS A 228 6.12 17.53 34.09
N CYS A 229 4.97 17.39 34.76
CA CYS A 229 3.70 17.00 34.13
C CYS A 229 2.54 17.97 34.37
N CYS A 230 2.76 19.13 34.99
CA CYS A 230 1.70 20.14 35.17
C CYS A 230 2.08 21.43 34.45
N ASN A 231 1.57 21.60 33.23
CA ASN A 231 1.60 22.87 32.53
C ASN A 231 0.35 23.69 32.94
N ILE A 232 0.29 24.05 34.22
CA ILE A 232 -0.69 25.01 34.77
C ILE A 232 0.12 26.09 35.47
N THR A 233 -0.08 27.32 35.04
CA THR A 233 0.47 28.56 35.56
C THR A 233 0.30 28.67 37.08
N CYS A 234 1.37 28.43 37.84
CA CYS A 234 1.46 28.89 39.23
C CYS A 234 1.84 30.37 39.22
N ASN A 235 0.88 31.24 39.51
CA ASN A 235 1.10 32.67 39.72
C ASN A 235 1.69 32.90 41.13
N PRO A 236 2.93 33.40 41.29
CA PRO A 236 3.52 33.61 42.61
C PRO A 236 3.41 35.08 42.98
N ASN A 237 2.26 35.51 43.51
CA ASN A 237 2.13 36.75 44.27
C ASN A 237 0.73 36.87 44.87
N GLN A 238 0.47 36.19 45.98
CA GLN A 238 -0.34 36.74 47.09
C GLN A 238 0.17 36.13 48.40
N THR A 239 0.63 37.03 49.26
CA THR A 239 1.25 36.84 50.56
C THR A 239 0.32 36.17 51.57
N MET A 240 0.89 35.30 52.39
CA MET A 240 0.34 34.86 53.68
C MET A 240 0.15 36.06 54.60
N ASN A 241 -1.01 36.17 55.24
CA ASN A 241 -1.18 36.86 56.52
C ASN A 241 -1.93 35.91 57.45
N ASN A 242 -1.22 35.53 58.53
CA ASN A 242 -1.60 34.86 59.78
C ASN A 242 -2.78 33.88 59.80
#